data_AF-A0A545UKL0-F1
#
_entry.id   AF-A0A545UKL0-F1
#
_cell.length_a   1.000
_cell.length_b   1.000
_cell.length_c   1.000
_cell.angle_alpha   90.00
_cell.angle_beta   90.00
_cell.angle_gamma   90.00
#
_symmetry.space_group_name_H-M   'P 1'
#
loop_
_entity.id
_entity.type
_entity.pdbx_description
1 polymer ?
#
loop_
_entity_poly.entity_id
_entity_poly.type
_entity_poly.pdbx_seq_one_letter_code
_entity_poly.pdbx_strand_id
1 'polypeptide(L)'
;MQSLAGIYVDDYIPNKSIRLLVNERFVSAEARLSKLLQDQRNLGINESSELMTLALLLSMQDVVLTERRVQDRYTPRLLTGFRQVERVLQSTDDPESRFYCKKSDAAQVSALRTSQSVVVGGAVVLAQTMMSVSPLATFNPIAETSRFGFLLHGSEADLYEIHGGCGFSRRLLHIFSQVTHCSTRMLQDAETPIVPVTAEALYDHLMKMHQWSGEYDSWEAANSKPQAIEWIRQTDENYVIKEAKQMTEVTAET
;
A
#
# COMPACT_ATOMS: atom_id res chain seq x y z
N MET A 1 -12.35 -14.16 -1.17
CA MET A 1 -12.90 -13.51 0.04
C MET A 1 -13.35 -14.51 1.10
N GLN A 2 -14.23 -15.47 0.77
CA GLN A 2 -14.76 -16.45 1.74
C GLN A 2 -13.68 -17.24 2.49
N SER A 3 -12.58 -17.62 1.82
CA SER A 3 -11.47 -18.32 2.48
C SER A 3 -10.80 -17.47 3.58
N LEU A 4 -10.49 -16.19 3.31
CA LEU A 4 -9.89 -15.28 4.30
C LEU A 4 -10.87 -14.96 5.44
N ALA A 5 -12.12 -14.62 5.11
CA ALA A 5 -13.14 -14.32 6.12
C ALA A 5 -13.42 -15.54 7.03
N GLY A 6 -13.45 -16.74 6.45
CA GLY A 6 -13.68 -17.97 7.22
C GLY A 6 -12.56 -18.33 8.17
N ILE A 7 -11.31 -17.89 7.93
CA ILE A 7 -10.22 -18.01 8.91
C ILE A 7 -10.55 -17.22 10.16
N TYR A 8 -10.88 -15.93 10.01
CA TYR A 8 -11.25 -15.10 11.15
C TYR A 8 -12.46 -15.68 11.90
N VAL A 9 -13.47 -16.17 11.20
CA VAL A 9 -14.63 -16.80 11.85
C VAL A 9 -14.21 -18.05 12.64
N ASP A 10 -13.33 -18.90 12.09
CA ASP A 10 -12.85 -20.10 12.77
C ASP A 10 -12.01 -19.79 14.01
N ASP A 11 -11.25 -18.67 14.01
CA ASP A 11 -10.48 -18.22 15.17
C ASP A 11 -11.37 -17.88 16.37
N TYR A 12 -12.55 -17.31 16.14
CA TYR A 12 -13.52 -17.00 17.20
C TYR A 12 -14.47 -18.15 17.51
N ILE A 13 -14.90 -18.91 16.50
CA ILE A 13 -15.86 -20.00 16.62
C ILE A 13 -15.33 -21.22 15.87
N PRO A 14 -14.46 -22.03 16.50
CA PRO A 14 -13.83 -23.17 15.85
C PRO A 14 -14.85 -24.18 15.35
N ASN A 15 -14.90 -24.41 14.04
CA ASN A 15 -15.87 -25.30 13.42
C ASN A 15 -15.24 -26.10 12.26
N LYS A 16 -15.31 -27.43 12.35
CA LYS A 16 -14.75 -28.34 11.33
C LYS A 16 -15.32 -28.10 9.93
N SER A 17 -16.62 -27.82 9.81
CA SER A 17 -17.26 -27.55 8.53
C SER A 17 -16.77 -26.24 7.91
N ILE A 18 -16.54 -25.21 8.73
CA ILE A 18 -15.97 -23.92 8.28
C ILE A 18 -14.55 -24.13 7.79
N ARG A 19 -13.70 -24.85 8.54
CA ARG A 19 -12.33 -25.18 8.11
C ARG A 19 -12.26 -25.91 6.79
N LEU A 20 -13.14 -26.90 6.58
CA LEU A 20 -13.20 -27.64 5.32
C LEU A 20 -13.55 -26.71 4.15
N LEU A 21 -14.56 -25.85 4.32
CA LEU A 21 -14.96 -24.89 3.31
C LEU A 21 -13.86 -23.86 3.03
N VAL A 22 -13.19 -23.35 4.06
CA VAL A 22 -12.07 -22.42 3.95
C VAL A 22 -10.94 -23.01 3.12
N ASN A 23 -10.57 -24.26 3.39
CA ASN A 23 -9.53 -24.98 2.66
C ASN A 23 -9.95 -25.27 1.20
N GLU A 24 -11.19 -25.67 0.97
CA GLU A 24 -11.70 -25.88 -0.41
C GLU A 24 -11.64 -24.58 -1.22
N ARG A 25 -12.09 -23.47 -0.64
CA ARG A 25 -12.01 -22.15 -1.26
C ARG A 25 -10.58 -21.67 -1.47
N PHE A 26 -9.67 -22.02 -0.56
CA PHE A 26 -8.24 -21.75 -0.71
C PHE A 26 -7.67 -22.45 -1.94
N VAL A 27 -7.87 -23.77 -2.04
CA VAL A 27 -7.37 -24.59 -3.16
C VAL A 27 -7.93 -24.10 -4.49
N SER A 28 -9.21 -23.75 -4.53
CA SER A 28 -9.84 -23.18 -5.73
C SER A 28 -9.22 -21.84 -6.14
N ALA A 29 -8.98 -20.94 -5.17
CA ALA A 29 -8.35 -19.65 -5.41
C ALA A 29 -6.89 -19.78 -5.87
N GLU A 30 -6.13 -20.69 -5.27
CA GLU A 30 -4.74 -20.99 -5.65
C GLU A 30 -4.65 -21.56 -7.07
N ALA A 31 -5.55 -22.48 -7.44
CA ALA A 31 -5.62 -23.03 -8.79
C ALA A 31 -5.94 -21.95 -9.82
N ARG A 32 -6.88 -21.04 -9.52
CA ARG A 32 -7.23 -19.92 -10.40
C ARG A 32 -6.07 -18.94 -10.52
N LEU A 33 -5.42 -18.56 -9.42
CA LEU A 33 -4.26 -17.67 -9.44
C LEU A 33 -3.12 -18.29 -10.28
N SER A 34 -2.86 -19.58 -10.10
CA SER A 34 -1.84 -20.30 -10.88
C SER A 34 -2.11 -20.25 -12.37
N LYS A 35 -3.36 -20.40 -12.80
CA LYS A 35 -3.76 -20.27 -14.21
C LYS A 35 -3.54 -18.85 -14.74
N LEU A 36 -3.91 -17.83 -13.97
CA LEU A 36 -3.73 -16.43 -14.37
C LEU A 36 -2.23 -16.05 -14.47
N LEU A 37 -1.39 -16.58 -13.57
CA LEU A 37 0.05 -16.34 -13.58
C LEU A 37 0.74 -16.97 -14.81
N GLN A 38 0.23 -18.09 -15.32
CA GLN A 38 0.77 -18.72 -16.54
C GLN A 38 0.60 -17.84 -17.79
N ASP A 39 -0.46 -17.03 -17.84
CA ASP A 39 -0.77 -16.15 -18.98
C ASP A 39 -0.63 -14.66 -18.65
N GLN A 40 0.19 -14.33 -17.64
CA GLN A 40 0.29 -12.97 -17.07
C GLN A 40 0.54 -11.87 -18.11
N ARG A 41 1.21 -12.18 -19.24
CA ARG A 41 1.56 -11.22 -20.28
C ARG A 41 0.41 -10.84 -21.20
N ASN A 42 -0.65 -11.65 -21.27
CA ASN A 42 -1.77 -11.45 -22.21
C ASN A 42 -3.11 -11.21 -21.49
N LEU A 43 -3.09 -10.98 -20.17
CA LEU A 43 -4.30 -10.79 -19.40
C LEU A 43 -5.03 -9.51 -19.81
N GLY A 44 -6.35 -9.61 -19.96
CA GLY A 44 -7.21 -8.43 -20.06
C GLY A 44 -7.27 -7.63 -18.75
N ILE A 45 -7.92 -6.47 -18.78
CA ILE A 45 -8.10 -5.60 -17.59
C ILE A 45 -8.80 -6.36 -16.46
N ASN A 46 -9.86 -7.11 -16.78
CA ASN A 46 -10.64 -7.87 -15.79
C ASN A 46 -9.82 -9.00 -15.16
N GLU A 47 -9.06 -9.74 -15.98
CA GLU A 47 -8.23 -10.86 -15.51
C GLU A 47 -7.03 -10.37 -14.71
N SER A 48 -6.45 -9.22 -15.08
CA SER A 48 -5.43 -8.53 -14.29
C SER A 48 -5.99 -8.12 -12.93
N SER A 49 -7.18 -7.53 -12.89
CA SER A 49 -7.86 -7.17 -11.63
C SER A 49 -8.16 -8.40 -10.76
N GLU A 50 -8.59 -9.50 -11.38
CA GLU A 50 -8.81 -10.78 -10.70
C GLU A 50 -7.51 -11.33 -10.10
N LEU A 51 -6.43 -11.36 -10.89
CA LEU A 51 -5.10 -11.79 -10.44
C LEU A 51 -4.64 -10.96 -9.24
N MET A 52 -4.73 -9.63 -9.34
CA MET A 52 -4.35 -8.72 -8.26
C MET A 52 -5.15 -9.03 -6.99
N THR A 53 -6.47 -9.21 -7.11
CA THR A 53 -7.36 -9.53 -5.99
C THR A 53 -7.00 -10.86 -5.34
N LEU A 54 -6.78 -11.91 -6.14
CA LEU A 54 -6.44 -13.23 -5.63
C LEU A 54 -5.08 -13.24 -4.95
N ALA A 55 -4.07 -12.64 -5.56
CA ALA A 55 -2.72 -12.55 -5.00
C ALA A 55 -2.72 -11.76 -3.68
N LEU A 56 -3.47 -10.65 -3.59
CA LEU A 56 -3.64 -9.90 -2.34
C LEU A 56 -4.31 -10.72 -1.25
N LEU A 57 -5.43 -11.34 -1.54
CA LEU A 57 -6.19 -12.11 -0.53
C LEU A 57 -5.40 -13.31 -0.02
N LEU A 58 -4.71 -14.05 -0.90
CA LEU A 58 -3.86 -15.17 -0.51
C LEU A 58 -2.62 -14.71 0.26
N SER A 59 -2.05 -13.55 -0.09
CA SER A 59 -0.95 -12.94 0.68
C SER A 59 -1.38 -12.54 2.09
N MET A 60 -2.59 -11.98 2.23
CA MET A 60 -3.15 -11.64 3.54
C MET A 60 -3.40 -12.88 4.41
N GLN A 61 -3.69 -14.04 3.83
CA GLN A 61 -3.80 -15.27 4.62
C GLN A 61 -2.47 -15.71 5.23
N ASP A 62 -1.35 -15.48 4.54
CA ASP A 62 0.00 -15.72 5.09
C ASP A 62 0.33 -14.70 6.21
N VAL A 63 -0.28 -13.51 6.19
CA VAL A 63 -0.21 -12.55 7.30
C VAL A 63 -0.93 -13.10 8.53
N VAL A 64 -2.16 -13.59 8.38
CA VAL A 64 -3.02 -14.04 9.50
C VAL A 64 -2.56 -15.40 10.06
N LEU A 65 -2.31 -16.39 9.19
CA LEU A 65 -1.95 -17.75 9.58
C LEU A 65 -0.44 -17.89 9.82
N THR A 66 0.06 -17.21 10.84
CA THR A 66 1.50 -17.17 11.16
C THR A 66 2.11 -18.55 11.40
N GLU A 67 1.31 -19.48 11.92
CA GLU A 67 1.69 -20.87 12.21
C GLU A 67 1.90 -21.72 10.96
N ARG A 68 1.38 -21.28 9.80
CA ARG A 68 1.57 -21.95 8.51
C ARG A 68 2.73 -21.36 7.71
N ARG A 69 3.41 -20.35 8.24
CA ARG A 69 4.56 -19.74 7.56
C ARG A 69 5.71 -20.72 7.48
N VAL A 70 6.31 -20.81 6.30
CA VAL A 70 7.52 -21.62 6.10
C VAL A 70 8.69 -20.91 6.78
N GLN A 71 9.28 -21.58 7.78
CA GLN A 71 10.37 -21.00 8.60
C GLN A 71 11.65 -20.72 7.81
N ASP A 72 11.90 -21.44 6.71
CA ASP A 72 13.19 -21.44 6.01
C ASP A 72 13.14 -20.78 4.63
N ARG A 73 12.44 -19.63 4.51
CA ARG A 73 12.49 -18.82 3.29
C ARG A 73 13.13 -17.46 3.56
N TYR A 74 14.17 -17.14 2.79
CA TYR A 74 14.81 -15.83 2.77
C TYR A 74 13.84 -14.70 2.36
N THR A 75 12.71 -15.02 1.70
CA THR A 75 11.66 -14.06 1.36
C THR A 75 10.29 -14.61 1.78
N PRO A 76 9.53 -13.87 2.60
CA PRO A 76 8.17 -14.25 2.99
C PRO A 76 7.25 -14.45 1.77
N ARG A 77 6.29 -15.40 1.88
CA ARG A 77 5.35 -15.68 0.79
C ARG A 77 4.43 -14.49 0.54
N LEU A 78 3.95 -13.83 1.61
CA LEU A 78 3.19 -12.57 1.50
C LEU A 78 3.90 -11.53 0.63
N LEU A 79 5.22 -11.33 0.82
CA LEU A 79 5.98 -10.33 0.07
C LEU A 79 6.14 -10.75 -1.39
N THR A 80 6.23 -12.05 -1.66
CA THR A 80 6.26 -12.57 -3.02
C THR A 80 4.96 -12.26 -3.76
N GLY A 81 3.81 -12.46 -3.10
CA GLY A 81 2.51 -12.13 -3.66
C GLY A 81 2.33 -10.63 -3.88
N PHE A 82 2.67 -9.77 -2.90
CA PHE A 82 2.61 -8.32 -3.08
C PHE A 82 3.49 -7.82 -4.24
N ARG A 83 4.70 -8.37 -4.42
CA ARG A 83 5.55 -8.05 -5.58
C ARG A 83 4.98 -8.51 -6.91
N GLN A 84 4.20 -9.58 -6.96
CA GLN A 84 3.51 -9.97 -8.20
C GLN A 84 2.45 -8.93 -8.56
N VAL A 85 1.68 -8.48 -7.58
CA VAL A 85 0.65 -7.44 -7.77
C VAL A 85 1.30 -6.11 -8.16
N GLU A 86 2.40 -5.74 -7.52
CA GLU A 86 3.22 -4.57 -7.87
C GLU A 86 3.60 -4.56 -9.35
N ARG A 87 4.10 -5.68 -9.89
CA ARG A 87 4.47 -5.78 -11.31
C ARG A 87 3.27 -5.59 -12.24
N VAL A 88 2.10 -6.12 -11.87
CA VAL A 88 0.86 -5.95 -12.65
C VAL A 88 0.38 -4.50 -12.57
N LEU A 89 0.48 -3.86 -11.40
CA LEU A 89 0.16 -2.44 -11.25
C LEU A 89 1.07 -1.59 -12.13
N GLN A 90 2.39 -1.85 -12.14
CA GLN A 90 3.35 -1.16 -12.99
C GLN A 90 3.11 -1.40 -14.49
N SER A 91 2.80 -2.63 -14.91
CA SER A 91 2.63 -2.95 -16.33
C SER A 91 1.31 -2.43 -16.90
N THR A 92 0.31 -2.25 -16.05
CA THR A 92 -0.99 -1.66 -16.41
C THR A 92 -1.07 -0.19 -16.06
N ASP A 93 0.05 0.41 -15.67
CA ASP A 93 0.14 1.83 -15.36
C ASP A 93 0.30 2.63 -16.65
N ASP A 94 -0.51 3.68 -16.81
CA ASP A 94 -0.38 4.63 -17.92
C ASP A 94 0.30 5.91 -17.41
N PRO A 95 1.55 6.18 -17.81
CA PRO A 95 2.29 7.37 -17.38
C PRO A 95 1.60 8.70 -17.70
N GLU A 96 0.83 8.77 -18.79
CA GLU A 96 0.16 10.02 -19.20
C GLU A 96 -1.01 10.36 -18.25
N SER A 97 -1.66 9.32 -17.71
CA SER A 97 -2.76 9.46 -16.75
C SER A 97 -2.31 9.95 -15.36
N ARG A 98 -1.01 9.88 -15.04
CA ARG A 98 -0.44 10.33 -13.76
C ARG A 98 -0.44 11.86 -13.58
N PHE A 99 -0.39 12.62 -14.68
CA PHE A 99 -0.26 14.08 -14.64
C PHE A 99 -1.41 14.83 -15.33
N TYR A 100 -2.15 14.15 -16.21
CA TYR A 100 -3.23 14.75 -17.00
C TYR A 100 -4.55 14.01 -16.82
N CYS A 101 -5.19 14.12 -15.66
CA CYS A 101 -6.60 13.78 -15.55
C CYS A 101 -7.45 14.87 -16.25
N LYS A 102 -7.72 14.72 -17.55
CA LYS A 102 -8.85 15.41 -18.17
C LYS A 102 -10.13 14.88 -17.51
N LYS A 103 -10.83 15.77 -16.80
CA LYS A 103 -12.06 15.51 -16.03
C LYS A 103 -13.18 14.76 -16.78
N SER A 104 -13.10 14.60 -18.11
CA SER A 104 -14.20 14.08 -18.94
C SER A 104 -14.01 12.65 -19.48
N ASP A 105 -12.80 12.08 -19.48
CA ASP A 105 -12.52 10.71 -19.96
C ASP A 105 -11.60 9.92 -19.02
N ALA A 106 -11.39 10.45 -17.81
CA ALA A 106 -10.60 9.78 -16.78
C ALA A 106 -11.14 8.36 -16.60
N ALA A 107 -10.37 7.38 -17.04
CA ALA A 107 -10.52 6.01 -16.58
C ALA A 107 -10.58 6.10 -15.06
N GLN A 108 -11.79 6.03 -14.50
CA GLN A 108 -11.99 5.97 -13.06
C GLN A 108 -11.18 4.76 -12.61
N VAL A 109 -9.99 5.01 -12.07
CA VAL A 109 -9.24 3.99 -11.34
C VAL A 109 -10.24 3.51 -10.31
N SER A 110 -10.71 2.28 -10.48
CA SER A 110 -11.80 1.78 -9.64
C SER A 110 -11.39 1.88 -8.18
N ALA A 111 -12.35 2.14 -7.27
CA ALA A 111 -12.06 2.17 -5.83
C ALA A 111 -11.29 0.91 -5.38
N LEU A 112 -11.56 -0.24 -6.02
CA LEU A 112 -10.80 -1.46 -5.87
C LEU A 112 -9.33 -1.29 -6.27
N ARG A 113 -9.02 -0.78 -7.47
CA ARG A 113 -7.63 -0.56 -7.92
C ARG A 113 -6.88 0.42 -7.02
N THR A 114 -7.56 1.47 -6.54
CA THR A 114 -6.98 2.41 -5.56
C THR A 114 -6.63 1.71 -4.26
N SER A 115 -7.57 0.95 -3.69
CA SER A 115 -7.34 0.16 -2.47
C SER A 115 -6.21 -0.85 -2.64
N GLN A 116 -6.18 -1.59 -3.75
CA GLN A 116 -5.12 -2.54 -4.07
C GLN A 116 -3.75 -1.84 -4.16
N SER A 117 -3.68 -0.69 -4.80
CA SER A 117 -2.45 0.10 -4.93
C SER A 117 -1.91 0.54 -3.58
N VAL A 118 -2.80 0.98 -2.68
CA VAL A 118 -2.46 1.40 -1.32
C VAL A 118 -1.96 0.22 -0.48
N VAL A 119 -2.65 -0.92 -0.51
CA VAL A 119 -2.24 -2.13 0.23
C VAL A 119 -0.89 -2.64 -0.26
N VAL A 120 -0.69 -2.74 -1.57
CA VAL A 120 0.59 -3.19 -2.16
C VAL A 120 1.69 -2.19 -1.88
N GLY A 121 1.43 -0.89 -2.09
CA GLY A 121 2.38 0.18 -1.83
C GLY A 121 2.88 0.13 -0.38
N GLY A 122 1.95 0.09 0.58
CA GLY A 122 2.30 -0.04 2.00
C GLY A 122 3.11 -1.30 2.29
N ALA A 123 2.65 -2.47 1.85
CA ALA A 123 3.33 -3.72 2.12
C ALA A 123 4.75 -3.77 1.53
N VAL A 124 4.94 -3.32 0.29
CA VAL A 124 6.24 -3.38 -0.40
C VAL A 124 7.19 -2.29 0.11
N VAL A 125 6.72 -1.06 0.28
CA VAL A 125 7.56 0.06 0.79
C VAL A 125 8.05 -0.21 2.20
N LEU A 126 7.17 -0.67 3.09
CA LEU A 126 7.57 -1.00 4.46
C LEU A 126 8.52 -2.20 4.50
N ALA A 127 8.29 -3.21 3.65
CA ALA A 127 9.19 -4.36 3.57
C ALA A 127 10.61 -3.98 3.11
N GLN A 128 10.76 -2.95 2.25
CA GLN A 128 12.08 -2.50 1.79
C GLN A 128 13.01 -2.09 2.94
N THR A 129 12.46 -1.57 4.04
CA THR A 129 13.26 -1.18 5.23
C THR A 129 13.96 -2.35 5.89
N MET A 130 13.46 -3.58 5.67
CA MET A 130 13.98 -4.82 6.27
C MET A 130 14.69 -5.71 5.24
N MET A 131 14.85 -5.24 4.00
CA MET A 131 15.48 -6.00 2.93
C MET A 131 16.98 -5.69 2.83
N SER A 132 17.74 -6.67 2.34
CA SER A 132 19.14 -6.46 1.97
C SER A 132 19.26 -5.37 0.90
N VAL A 133 20.18 -4.43 1.13
CA VAL A 133 20.49 -3.36 0.19
C VAL A 133 21.11 -3.94 -1.07
N SER A 134 20.55 -3.60 -2.23
CA SER A 134 21.10 -4.01 -3.53
C SER A 134 22.52 -3.43 -3.71
N PRO A 135 23.47 -4.17 -4.30
CA PRO A 135 24.79 -3.62 -4.64
C PRO A 135 24.68 -2.46 -5.63
N LEU A 136 25.57 -1.46 -5.49
CA LEU A 136 25.62 -0.27 -6.36
C LEU A 136 25.72 -0.65 -7.86
N ALA A 137 26.51 -1.67 -8.19
CA ALA A 137 26.72 -2.14 -9.56
C ALA A 137 25.44 -2.64 -10.26
N THR A 138 24.44 -3.06 -9.49
CA THR A 138 23.18 -3.60 -9.99
C THR A 138 21.99 -2.67 -9.74
N PHE A 139 22.22 -1.55 -9.06
CA PHE A 139 21.17 -0.64 -8.65
C PHE A 139 20.81 0.32 -9.80
N ASN A 140 19.54 0.32 -10.22
CA ASN A 140 19.03 1.25 -11.21
C ASN A 140 18.24 2.38 -10.51
N PRO A 141 18.82 3.58 -10.35
CA PRO A 141 18.17 4.67 -9.62
C PRO A 141 16.91 5.18 -10.30
N ILE A 142 16.87 5.19 -11.64
CA ILE A 142 15.72 5.67 -12.41
C ILE A 142 14.55 4.71 -12.23
N ALA A 143 14.79 3.41 -12.37
CA ALA A 143 13.77 2.40 -12.17
C ALA A 143 13.21 2.45 -10.75
N GLU A 144 14.08 2.56 -9.73
CA GLU A 144 13.65 2.61 -8.34
C GLU A 144 12.82 3.86 -8.01
N THR A 145 13.20 5.03 -8.54
CA THR A 145 12.46 6.28 -8.33
C THR A 145 11.07 6.24 -9.00
N SER A 146 10.94 5.54 -10.13
CA SER A 146 9.67 5.42 -10.86
C SER A 146 8.78 4.25 -10.40
N ARG A 147 9.31 3.39 -9.53
CA ARG A 147 8.76 2.08 -9.14
C ARG A 147 7.34 2.16 -8.59
N PHE A 148 7.05 3.19 -7.81
CA PHE A 148 5.74 3.40 -7.16
C PHE A 148 4.90 4.47 -7.85
N GLY A 149 5.16 4.75 -9.14
CA GLY A 149 4.42 5.75 -9.91
C GLY A 149 2.91 5.50 -9.98
N PHE A 150 2.47 4.24 -9.85
CA PHE A 150 1.06 3.86 -9.78
C PHE A 150 0.32 4.42 -8.56
N LEU A 151 1.02 4.97 -7.55
CA LEU A 151 0.40 5.67 -6.42
C LEU A 151 -0.03 7.09 -6.78
N LEU A 152 0.49 7.68 -7.87
CA LEU A 152 0.35 9.10 -8.19
C LEU A 152 -0.85 9.44 -9.09
N HIS A 153 -1.85 8.57 -9.18
CA HIS A 153 -3.05 8.81 -10.01
C HIS A 153 -4.11 9.69 -9.35
N GLY A 154 -4.82 10.47 -10.16
CA GLY A 154 -5.99 11.23 -9.72
C GLY A 154 -5.68 12.69 -9.36
N SER A 155 -6.65 13.35 -8.75
CA SER A 155 -6.53 14.72 -8.27
C SER A 155 -5.69 14.79 -6.98
N GLU A 156 -5.28 15.99 -6.60
CA GLU A 156 -4.59 16.22 -5.33
C GLU A 156 -5.40 15.68 -4.14
N ALA A 157 -6.71 15.95 -4.10
CA ALA A 157 -7.60 15.42 -3.08
C ALA A 157 -7.51 13.89 -2.99
N ASP A 158 -7.56 13.19 -4.14
CA ASP A 158 -7.47 11.73 -4.18
C ASP A 158 -6.11 11.19 -3.70
N LEU A 159 -5.03 11.97 -3.83
CA LEU A 159 -3.68 11.55 -3.44
C LEU A 159 -3.45 11.63 -1.93
N TYR A 160 -4.04 12.64 -1.29
CA TYR A 160 -3.95 12.86 0.17
C TYR A 160 -5.07 12.17 0.95
N GLU A 161 -6.05 11.56 0.28
CA GLU A 161 -7.11 10.79 0.94
C GLU A 161 -6.55 9.50 1.55
N ILE A 162 -6.94 9.23 2.79
CA ILE A 162 -6.70 7.99 3.52
C ILE A 162 -7.65 6.93 2.97
N HIS A 163 -7.09 5.83 2.46
CA HIS A 163 -7.89 4.70 2.01
C HIS A 163 -7.93 3.60 3.08
N GLY A 164 -9.14 3.09 3.34
CA GLY A 164 -9.42 2.09 4.36
C GLY A 164 -8.63 0.79 4.13
N GLY A 165 -7.73 0.47 5.05
CA GLY A 165 -6.96 -0.77 5.06
C GLY A 165 -5.59 -0.66 5.72
N CYS A 166 -4.92 0.48 5.62
CA CYS A 166 -3.59 0.68 6.21
C CYS A 166 -3.35 2.07 6.83
N GLY A 167 -4.33 2.98 6.80
CA GLY A 167 -4.20 4.31 7.42
C GLY A 167 -3.30 5.29 6.66
N PHE A 168 -2.85 4.94 5.46
CA PHE A 168 -1.98 5.79 4.65
C PHE A 168 -2.70 6.34 3.42
N SER A 169 -2.44 7.60 3.10
CA SER A 169 -2.69 8.17 1.78
C SER A 169 -1.65 7.69 0.77
N ARG A 170 -2.02 7.73 -0.52
CA ARG A 170 -1.11 7.33 -1.60
C ARG A 170 0.09 8.25 -1.69
N ARG A 171 -0.10 9.54 -1.42
CA ARG A 171 0.98 10.52 -1.36
C ARG A 171 1.99 10.18 -0.27
N LEU A 172 1.52 9.76 0.91
CA LEU A 172 2.41 9.43 2.03
C LEU A 172 3.24 8.19 1.71
N LEU A 173 2.60 7.15 1.18
CA LEU A 173 3.29 5.94 0.72
C LEU A 173 4.35 6.23 -0.35
N HIS A 174 4.04 7.13 -1.29
CA HIS A 174 5.01 7.55 -2.29
C HIS A 174 6.20 8.29 -1.66
N ILE A 175 5.97 9.20 -0.71
CA ILE A 175 7.05 9.87 0.03
C ILE A 175 7.90 8.86 0.80
N PHE A 176 7.28 7.90 1.50
CA PHE A 176 8.02 6.84 2.19
C PHE A 176 8.90 6.00 1.25
N SER A 177 8.44 5.73 0.03
CA SER A 177 9.27 5.05 -0.96
C SER A 177 10.51 5.87 -1.33
N GLN A 178 10.39 7.21 -1.40
CA GLN A 178 11.51 8.11 -1.66
C GLN A 178 12.46 8.20 -0.46
N VAL A 179 11.94 8.24 0.77
CA VAL A 179 12.75 8.17 1.99
C VAL A 179 13.55 6.87 2.05
N THR A 180 12.92 5.73 1.75
CA THR A 180 13.59 4.44 1.69
C THR A 180 14.65 4.39 0.59
N HIS A 181 14.37 5.01 -0.57
CA HIS A 181 15.34 5.17 -1.65
C HIS A 181 16.56 5.99 -1.20
N CYS A 182 16.34 7.17 -0.62
CA CYS A 182 17.40 8.02 -0.07
C CYS A 182 18.26 7.26 0.96
N SER A 183 17.61 6.56 1.89
CA SER A 183 18.29 5.76 2.92
C SER A 183 19.17 4.66 2.29
N THR A 184 18.63 3.97 1.28
CA THR A 184 19.37 2.95 0.52
C THR A 184 20.58 3.56 -0.19
N ARG A 185 20.42 4.73 -0.81
CA ARG A 185 21.52 5.45 -1.49
C ARG A 185 22.62 5.88 -0.52
N MET A 186 22.27 6.38 0.67
CA MET A 186 23.25 6.75 1.70
C MET A 186 24.07 5.54 2.17
N LEU A 187 23.43 4.36 2.29
CA LEU A 187 24.13 3.14 2.66
C LEU A 187 25.05 2.60 1.55
N GLN A 188 24.67 2.82 0.28
CA GLN A 188 25.47 2.41 -0.87
C GLN A 188 26.63 3.38 -1.17
N ASP A 189 26.42 4.67 -0.94
CA ASP A 189 27.29 5.76 -1.37
C ASP A 189 27.09 6.98 -0.46
N ALA A 190 27.85 7.02 0.65
CA ALA A 190 27.67 8.01 1.71
C ALA A 190 28.08 9.44 1.30
N GLU A 191 28.86 9.61 0.23
CA GLU A 191 29.41 10.90 -0.21
C GLU A 191 28.51 11.60 -1.25
N THR A 192 27.33 11.03 -1.57
CA THR A 192 26.47 11.60 -2.60
C THR A 192 25.77 12.89 -2.13
N PRO A 193 25.98 14.04 -2.80
CA PRO A 193 25.38 15.32 -2.37
C PRO A 193 23.88 15.43 -2.70
N ILE A 194 23.36 14.53 -3.54
CA ILE A 194 21.96 14.57 -4.02
C ILE A 194 20.98 14.13 -2.93
N VAL A 195 21.40 13.20 -2.06
CA VAL A 195 20.50 12.65 -1.05
C VAL A 195 20.16 13.65 0.06
N PRO A 196 21.10 14.42 0.64
CA PRO A 196 20.76 15.44 1.63
C PRO A 196 19.72 16.46 1.14
N VAL A 197 19.89 17.00 -0.08
CA VAL A 197 18.95 17.96 -0.67
C VAL A 197 17.55 17.35 -0.86
N THR A 198 17.50 16.11 -1.35
CA THR A 198 16.23 15.40 -1.52
C THR A 198 15.58 15.12 -0.15
N ALA A 199 16.36 14.73 0.86
CA ALA A 199 15.87 14.46 2.21
C ALA A 199 15.27 15.71 2.86
N GLU A 200 15.89 16.89 2.70
CA GLU A 200 15.33 18.17 3.18
C GLU A 200 13.98 18.47 2.52
N ALA A 201 13.88 18.31 1.19
CA ALA A 201 12.61 18.51 0.49
C ALA A 201 11.51 17.53 0.93
N LEU A 202 11.86 16.27 1.17
CA LEU A 202 10.93 15.26 1.69
C LEU A 202 10.49 15.58 3.12
N TYR A 203 11.41 16.05 3.97
CA TYR A 203 11.11 16.48 5.32
C TYR A 203 10.13 17.66 5.33
N ASP A 204 10.39 18.68 4.51
CA ASP A 204 9.49 19.83 4.38
C ASP A 204 8.09 19.43 3.89
N HIS A 205 8.00 18.47 2.97
CA HIS A 205 6.72 17.93 2.52
C HIS A 205 5.99 17.18 3.64
N LEU A 206 6.68 16.33 4.40
CA LEU A 206 6.08 15.58 5.51
C LEU A 206 5.59 16.53 6.61
N MET A 207 6.36 17.57 6.93
CA MET A 207 5.97 18.56 7.95
C MET A 207 4.72 19.36 7.58
N LYS A 208 4.44 19.53 6.29
CA LYS A 208 3.27 20.28 5.79
C LYS A 208 2.14 19.35 5.34
N MET A 209 2.34 18.04 5.39
CA MET A 209 1.41 17.06 4.88
C MET A 209 0.14 17.04 5.74
N HIS A 210 -1.01 17.04 5.08
CA HIS A 210 -2.30 16.84 5.73
C HIS A 210 -3.03 15.70 5.02
N GLN A 211 -3.35 14.66 5.78
CA GLN A 211 -4.13 13.54 5.27
C GLN A 211 -5.59 13.76 5.65
N TRP A 212 -6.52 13.29 4.80
CA TRP A 212 -7.95 13.47 5.06
C TRP A 212 -8.72 12.20 4.76
N SER A 213 -9.97 12.14 5.22
CA SER A 213 -10.86 11.00 4.95
C SER A 213 -12.20 11.49 4.44
N GLY A 214 -12.58 11.03 3.25
CA GLY A 214 -13.90 11.31 2.65
C GLY A 214 -15.08 10.73 3.42
N GLU A 215 -14.84 9.87 4.42
CA GLU A 215 -15.89 9.38 5.32
C GLU A 215 -16.45 10.48 6.22
N TYR A 216 -15.65 11.51 6.53
CA TYR A 216 -15.95 12.46 7.62
C TYR A 216 -15.98 13.93 7.21
N ASP A 217 -15.30 14.34 6.13
CA ASP A 217 -15.22 15.72 5.65
C ASP A 217 -15.05 15.80 4.12
N SER A 218 -15.24 16.99 3.54
CA SER A 218 -14.75 17.29 2.20
C SER A 218 -13.26 17.66 2.22
N TRP A 219 -12.59 17.54 1.08
CA TRP A 219 -11.20 17.95 0.90
C TRP A 219 -10.95 19.40 1.35
N GLU A 220 -11.81 20.34 0.96
CA GLU A 220 -11.68 21.76 1.31
C GLU A 220 -11.85 22.00 2.81
N ALA A 221 -12.77 21.27 3.45
CA ALA A 221 -13.01 21.35 4.88
C ALA A 221 -11.84 20.77 5.68
N ALA A 222 -11.23 19.67 5.20
CA ALA A 222 -10.05 19.08 5.83
C ALA A 222 -8.84 20.02 5.70
N ASN A 223 -8.53 20.47 4.49
CA ASN A 223 -7.35 21.30 4.21
C ASN A 223 -7.36 22.71 4.85
N SER A 224 -8.51 23.16 5.38
CA SER A 224 -8.63 24.43 6.10
C SER A 224 -8.41 24.28 7.61
N LYS A 225 -8.36 23.06 8.14
CA LYS A 225 -8.13 22.80 9.57
C LYS A 225 -6.64 22.74 9.88
N PRO A 226 -6.23 23.06 11.12
CA PRO A 226 -4.88 22.77 11.59
C PRO A 226 -4.62 21.26 11.61
N GLN A 227 -3.35 20.87 11.50
CA GLN A 227 -2.95 19.47 11.59
C GLN A 227 -3.37 18.87 12.94
N ALA A 228 -3.79 17.61 12.92
CA ALA A 228 -4.23 16.89 14.10
C ALA A 228 -3.13 16.82 15.17
N ILE A 229 -1.86 16.72 14.74
CA ILE A 229 -0.69 16.71 15.62
C ILE A 229 -0.56 17.99 16.45
N GLU A 230 -1.00 19.14 15.95
CA GLU A 230 -0.83 20.43 16.64
C GLU A 230 -1.74 20.55 17.85
N TRP A 231 -3.01 20.13 17.71
CA TRP A 231 -3.96 20.22 18.81
C TRP A 231 -3.79 19.07 19.80
N ILE A 232 -3.47 17.85 19.35
CA ILE A 232 -3.27 16.71 20.27
C ILE A 232 -2.09 16.95 21.21
N ARG A 233 -1.02 17.60 20.74
CA ARG A 233 0.13 18.00 21.57
C ARG A 233 -0.21 19.04 22.64
N GLN A 234 -1.36 19.72 22.50
CA GLN A 234 -1.85 20.70 23.47
C GLN A 234 -2.84 20.08 24.47
N THR A 235 -3.27 18.83 24.26
CA THR A 235 -4.17 18.14 25.18
C THR A 235 -3.45 17.54 26.39
N ASP A 236 -4.19 17.28 27.47
CA ASP A 236 -3.69 16.62 28.69
C ASP A 236 -3.17 15.21 28.39
N GLU A 237 -2.18 14.74 29.15
CA GLU A 237 -1.62 13.38 29.03
C GLU A 237 -2.69 12.27 29.18
N ASN A 238 -3.80 12.55 29.86
CA ASN A 238 -4.91 11.63 30.06
C ASN A 238 -6.06 11.83 29.06
N TYR A 239 -5.84 12.60 27.98
CA TYR A 239 -6.87 12.81 26.98
C TYR A 239 -7.21 11.50 26.24
N VAL A 240 -8.49 11.16 26.21
CA VAL A 240 -9.02 9.98 25.53
C VAL A 240 -9.89 10.43 24.37
N ILE A 241 -9.51 10.03 23.16
CA ILE A 241 -10.29 10.24 21.95
C ILE A 241 -11.59 9.41 22.05
N LYS A 242 -12.74 10.07 21.85
CA LYS A 242 -14.06 9.42 21.94
C LYS A 242 -14.74 9.24 20.58
N GLU A 243 -14.31 10.00 19.57
CA GLU A 243 -14.93 10.01 18.24
C GLU A 243 -14.06 9.28 17.23
N ALA A 244 -14.67 8.41 16.41
CA ALA A 244 -13.96 7.67 15.37
C ALA A 244 -13.26 8.61 14.36
N LYS A 245 -13.90 9.73 14.04
CA LYS A 245 -13.34 10.79 13.18
C LYS A 245 -12.01 11.32 13.72
N GLN A 246 -12.01 11.74 14.99
CA GLN A 246 -10.80 12.23 15.67
C GLN A 246 -9.73 11.15 15.73
N MET A 247 -10.10 9.89 15.95
CA MET A 247 -9.14 8.78 15.96
C MET A 247 -8.47 8.60 14.60
N THR A 248 -9.23 8.68 13.51
CA THR A 248 -8.70 8.60 12.14
C THR A 248 -7.75 9.76 11.85
N GLU A 249 -8.14 10.99 12.18
CA GLU A 249 -7.32 12.19 11.96
C GLU A 249 -6.01 12.12 12.76
N VAL A 250 -6.07 11.72 14.04
CA VAL A 250 -4.87 11.62 14.89
C VAL A 250 -3.96 10.49 14.43
N THR A 251 -4.49 9.28 14.21
CA THR A 251 -3.68 8.11 13.77
C THR A 251 -2.97 8.35 12.44
N ALA A 252 -3.55 9.19 11.57
CA ALA A 252 -2.95 9.54 10.30
C ALA A 252 -1.73 10.47 10.44
N GLU A 253 -1.59 11.19 11.55
CA GLU A 253 -0.58 12.25 11.72
C GLU A 253 0.33 12.08 12.95
N THR A 254 0.08 11.11 13.83
CA THR A 254 0.92 10.73 14.98
C THR A 254 1.64 9.41 14.76
#